data_AF-A0A7Y3LZY5-F1
#
_entry.id   AF-A0A7Y3LZY5-F1
#
_cell.length_a   1.000
_cell.length_b   1.000
_cell.length_c   1.000
_cell.angle_alpha   90.00
_cell.angle_beta   90.00
_cell.angle_gamma   90.00
#
_symmetry.space_group_name_H-M   'P 1'
#
loop_
_entity.id
_entity.type
_entity.pdbx_description
1 polymer ?
#
loop_
_entity_poly.entity_id
_entity_poly.type
_entity_poly.pdbx_seq_one_letter_code
_entity_poly.pdbx_strand_id
1 'polypeptide(L)'
;MTDDVAAQLLSRQTSDDQGTLVTLLYSLRRSLAEEAVYEHLYDDLEAVLGEYADLAPVEVTVIAEWFRTAATNFVEVVPRLVLPYPEDEMRHLIYLSAEHPRPDDALGHLRRFALAILVILDLMGDAAS
;
A
#
# COMPACT_ATOMS: atom_id res chain seq x y z
N MET A 1 21.31 19.43 -5.20
CA MET A 1 21.54 19.02 -6.61
C MET A 1 20.27 18.37 -7.15
N THR A 2 19.11 19.01 -6.93
CA THR A 2 17.75 18.48 -7.16
C THR A 2 16.86 19.55 -7.80
N ASP A 3 17.08 20.82 -7.45
CA ASP A 3 16.37 21.97 -8.04
C ASP A 3 16.60 22.10 -9.55
N ASP A 4 17.78 21.71 -10.04
CA ASP A 4 18.16 21.80 -11.45
C ASP A 4 17.42 20.74 -12.31
N VAL A 5 17.14 19.56 -11.75
CA VAL A 5 16.38 18.50 -12.43
C VAL A 5 14.90 18.89 -12.52
N ALA A 6 14.33 19.42 -11.43
CA ALA A 6 12.93 19.87 -11.42
C ALA A 6 12.70 21.02 -12.42
N ALA A 7 13.61 21.99 -12.50
CA ALA A 7 13.54 23.09 -13.46
C ALA A 7 13.72 22.63 -14.92
N GLN A 8 14.57 21.63 -15.16
CA GLN A 8 14.76 21.03 -16.49
C GLN A 8 13.55 20.20 -16.95
N LEU A 9 12.83 19.56 -16.02
CA LEU A 9 11.58 18.85 -16.34
C LEU A 9 10.43 19.82 -16.67
N LEU A 10 10.36 20.98 -16.00
CA LEU A 10 9.33 22.00 -16.23
C LEU A 10 9.54 22.82 -17.51
N SER A 11 10.78 22.93 -18.00
CA SER A 11 11.14 23.71 -19.19
C SER A 11 11.13 22.90 -20.50
N ARG A 12 11.04 21.57 -20.40
CA ARG A 12 10.91 20.70 -21.56
C ARG A 12 9.45 20.74 -22.03
N GLN A 13 9.19 21.39 -23.17
CA GLN A 13 7.97 21.16 -23.93
C GLN A 13 7.76 19.65 -23.99
N THR A 14 6.70 19.16 -23.35
CA THR A 14 6.32 17.76 -23.40
C THR A 14 6.22 17.40 -24.86
N SER A 15 7.23 16.68 -25.36
CA SER A 15 7.19 16.10 -26.69
C SER A 15 5.84 15.43 -26.81
N ASP A 16 5.08 15.75 -27.85
CA ASP A 16 3.77 15.17 -28.19
C ASP A 16 3.87 13.67 -28.53
N ASP A 17 5.00 13.05 -28.15
CA ASP A 17 5.24 11.62 -28.21
C ASP A 17 4.52 10.96 -27.04
N GLN A 18 3.25 10.67 -27.29
CA GLN A 18 2.35 9.98 -26.40
C GLN A 18 2.95 8.68 -25.85
N GLY A 19 3.84 8.00 -26.58
CA GLY A 19 4.55 6.81 -26.11
C GLY A 19 5.53 7.10 -24.96
N THR A 20 6.29 8.19 -25.04
CA THR A 20 7.17 8.64 -23.96
C THR A 20 6.37 9.04 -22.72
N LEU A 21 5.26 9.77 -22.89
CA LEU A 21 4.40 10.18 -21.77
C LEU A 21 3.75 8.98 -21.06
N VAL A 22 3.27 7.99 -21.81
CA VAL A 22 2.72 6.74 -21.24
C VAL A 22 3.79 5.99 -20.44
N THR A 23 5.02 5.90 -20.96
CA THR A 23 6.13 5.21 -20.29
C THR A 23 6.54 5.90 -18.99
N LEU A 24 6.59 7.24 -18.99
CA LEU A 24 6.89 8.03 -17.80
C LEU A 24 5.78 7.90 -16.75
N LEU A 25 4.52 7.97 -17.16
CA LEU A 25 3.37 7.82 -16.26
C LEU A 25 3.35 6.42 -15.62
N TYR A 26 3.60 5.37 -16.39
CA TYR A 26 3.72 4.00 -15.90
C TYR A 26 4.84 3.86 -14.86
N SER A 27 6.03 4.36 -15.17
CA SER A 27 7.18 4.33 -14.26
C SER A 27 6.91 5.07 -12.96
N LEU A 28 6.22 6.22 -13.03
CA LEU A 28 5.83 7.00 -11.85
C LEU A 28 4.82 6.27 -10.98
N ARG A 29 3.78 5.66 -11.58
CA ARG A 29 2.78 4.86 -10.85
C ARG A 29 3.41 3.68 -10.14
N ARG A 30 4.31 2.98 -10.82
CA ARG A 30 5.07 1.87 -10.25
C ARG A 30 5.95 2.32 -9.09
N SER A 31 6.72 3.39 -9.26
CA SER A 31 7.57 3.93 -8.18
C SER A 31 6.75 4.32 -6.95
N LEU A 32 5.56 4.89 -7.15
CA LEU A 32 4.67 5.27 -6.06
C LEU A 32 4.07 4.05 -5.36
N ALA A 33 3.73 2.99 -6.10
CA ALA A 33 3.26 1.73 -5.54
C ALA A 33 4.36 1.06 -4.68
N GLU A 34 5.60 1.06 -5.16
CA GLU A 34 6.76 0.52 -4.43
C GLU A 34 7.06 1.31 -3.14
N GLU A 35 6.89 2.65 -3.14
CA GLU A 35 7.10 3.50 -1.95
C GLU A 35 6.07 3.25 -0.83
N ALA A 36 4.85 2.84 -1.19
CA ALA A 36 3.78 2.59 -0.21
C ALA A 36 4.01 1.30 0.61
N VAL A 37 4.73 0.34 0.04
CA VAL A 37 4.93 -1.00 0.58
C VAL A 37 6.26 -1.04 1.33
N TYR A 38 6.21 -1.32 2.62
CA TYR A 38 7.44 -1.52 3.39
C TYR A 38 8.07 -2.88 3.10
N GLU A 39 9.38 -3.00 3.35
CA GLU A 39 10.22 -4.13 2.94
C GLU A 39 9.68 -5.51 3.35
N HIS A 40 9.08 -5.62 4.53
CA HIS A 40 8.59 -6.88 5.11
C HIS A 40 7.09 -7.12 4.95
N LEU A 41 6.35 -6.27 4.22
CA LEU A 41 4.89 -6.36 4.19
C LEU A 41 4.40 -7.71 3.66
N TYR A 42 5.01 -8.23 2.61
CA TYR A 42 4.63 -9.53 2.06
C TYR A 42 4.99 -10.70 2.98
N ASP A 43 6.11 -10.62 3.69
CA ASP A 43 6.52 -11.62 4.68
C ASP A 43 5.54 -11.66 5.85
N ASP A 44 5.11 -10.48 6.32
CA ASP A 44 4.12 -10.36 7.40
C ASP A 44 2.73 -10.87 6.98
N LEU A 45 2.32 -10.59 5.73
CA LEU A 45 1.09 -11.13 5.17
C LEU A 45 1.14 -12.66 5.10
N GLU A 46 2.25 -13.24 4.66
CA GLU A 46 2.45 -14.69 4.65
C GLU A 46 2.45 -15.27 6.08
N ALA A 47 3.10 -14.61 7.04
CA ALA A 47 3.09 -15.04 8.43
C ALA A 47 1.68 -15.08 9.05
N VAL A 48 0.76 -14.21 8.61
CA VAL A 48 -0.61 -14.12 9.11
C VAL A 48 -1.59 -15.03 8.36
N LEU A 49 -1.45 -15.12 7.04
CA LEU A 49 -2.41 -15.77 6.14
C LEU A 49 -1.96 -17.13 5.62
N GLY A 50 -0.68 -17.48 5.79
CA GLY A 50 -0.09 -18.72 5.32
C GLY A 50 -0.75 -19.96 5.92
N GLU A 51 -0.67 -21.08 5.19
CA GLU A 51 -1.26 -22.37 5.57
C GLU A 51 -0.78 -22.87 6.95
N TYR A 52 0.46 -22.52 7.32
CA TYR A 52 1.11 -22.92 8.57
C TYR A 52 1.26 -21.76 9.55
N ALA A 53 0.43 -20.71 9.44
CA ALA A 53 0.49 -19.54 10.30
C ALA A 53 0.29 -19.92 11.79
N ASP A 54 1.39 -19.90 12.55
CA ASP A 54 1.43 -20.07 14.00
C ASP A 54 2.20 -18.88 14.60
N LEU A 55 1.46 -17.82 14.94
CA LEU A 55 2.00 -16.58 15.45
C LEU A 55 1.98 -16.55 16.97
N ALA A 56 3.11 -16.25 17.58
CA ALA A 56 3.17 -15.94 18.99
C ALA A 56 2.43 -14.63 19.28
N PRO A 57 1.84 -14.45 20.48
CA PRO A 57 1.09 -13.23 20.82
C PRO A 57 1.89 -11.92 20.66
N VAL A 58 3.21 -11.98 20.86
CA VAL A 58 4.11 -10.85 20.63
C VAL A 58 4.19 -10.48 19.15
N GLU A 59 4.26 -11.47 18.26
CA GLU A 59 4.33 -11.26 16.81
C GLU A 59 3.02 -10.68 16.28
N VAL A 60 1.88 -11.15 16.80
CA VAL A 60 0.55 -10.58 16.48
C VAL A 60 0.51 -9.07 16.76
N THR A 61 1.09 -8.63 17.88
CA THR A 61 1.09 -7.21 18.26
C THR A 61 2.00 -6.39 17.36
N VAL A 62 3.21 -6.89 17.08
CA VAL A 62 4.20 -6.22 16.23
C VAL A 62 3.68 -6.09 14.79
N ILE A 63 3.17 -7.17 14.21
CA ILE A 63 2.63 -7.15 12.84
C ILE A 63 1.42 -6.21 12.76
N ALA A 64 0.54 -6.18 13.78
CA ALA A 64 -0.57 -5.23 13.80
C ALA A 64 -0.11 -3.77 13.76
N GLU A 65 1.00 -3.41 14.42
CA GLU A 65 1.57 -2.06 14.36
C GLU A 65 2.14 -1.74 12.97
N TRP A 66 2.80 -2.70 12.33
CA TRP A 66 3.30 -2.53 10.96
C TRP A 66 2.16 -2.40 9.95
N PHE A 67 1.07 -3.16 10.10
CA PHE A 67 -0.13 -3.01 9.28
C PHE A 67 -0.80 -1.64 9.46
N ARG A 68 -0.83 -1.07 10.67
CA ARG A 68 -1.30 0.31 10.88
C ARG A 68 -0.40 1.33 10.17
N THR A 69 0.90 1.09 10.18
CA THR A 69 1.87 1.93 9.46
C THR A 69 1.63 1.86 7.96
N ALA A 70 1.46 0.66 7.39
CA ALA A 70 1.10 0.50 5.98
C ALA A 70 -0.24 1.15 5.63
N ALA A 71 -1.26 0.99 6.48
CA ALA A 71 -2.55 1.63 6.27
C ALA A 71 -2.44 3.16 6.19
N THR A 72 -1.55 3.76 6.99
CA THR A 72 -1.26 5.20 6.93
C THR A 72 -0.62 5.58 5.60
N ASN A 73 0.35 4.81 5.12
CA ASN A 73 0.99 5.05 3.82
C ASN A 73 -0.02 4.93 2.65
N PHE A 74 -0.92 3.95 2.71
CA PHE A 74 -1.94 3.76 1.67
C PHE A 74 -2.92 4.93 1.59
N VAL A 75 -3.25 5.59 2.70
CA VAL A 75 -4.08 6.80 2.69
C VAL A 75 -3.45 7.92 1.85
N GLU A 76 -2.13 7.99 1.79
CA GLU A 76 -1.42 9.01 0.99
C GLU A 76 -1.27 8.60 -0.49
N VAL A 77 -1.04 7.31 -0.75
CA VAL A 77 -0.69 6.79 -2.08
C VAL A 77 -1.92 6.43 -2.91
N VAL A 78 -2.89 5.69 -2.35
CA VAL A 78 -4.04 5.14 -3.08
C VAL A 78 -4.83 6.21 -3.86
N PRO A 79 -5.13 7.41 -3.31
CA PRO A 79 -5.87 8.45 -4.05
C PRO A 79 -5.17 8.93 -5.32
N ARG A 80 -3.85 8.75 -5.43
CA ARG A 80 -3.03 9.19 -6.57
C ARG A 80 -2.81 8.08 -7.59
N LEU A 81 -2.96 6.82 -7.15
CA LEU A 81 -2.64 5.64 -7.93
C LEU A 81 -3.89 4.95 -8.51
N VAL A 82 -4.92 4.74 -7.69
CA VAL A 82 -6.11 3.94 -8.05
C VAL A 82 -7.27 4.85 -8.45
N LEU A 83 -7.80 4.66 -9.67
CA LEU A 83 -8.91 5.41 -10.23
C LEU A 83 -10.00 4.47 -10.80
N PRO A 84 -11.28 4.62 -10.42
CA PRO A 84 -11.80 5.55 -9.40
C PRO A 84 -11.28 5.23 -7.99
N TYR A 85 -11.34 6.21 -7.07
CA TYR A 85 -10.88 6.02 -5.69
C TYR A 85 -11.70 4.92 -4.98
N PRO A 86 -11.06 3.89 -4.41
CA PRO A 86 -11.74 2.77 -3.75
C PRO A 86 -12.19 3.18 -2.34
N GLU A 87 -13.29 3.93 -2.27
CA GLU A 87 -13.76 4.55 -1.02
C GLU A 87 -14.14 3.53 0.04
N ASP A 88 -14.81 2.43 -0.35
CA ASP A 88 -15.31 1.43 0.59
C ASP A 88 -14.16 0.59 1.17
N GLU A 89 -13.21 0.18 0.33
CA GLU A 89 -12.02 -0.57 0.73
C GLU A 89 -11.12 0.26 1.65
N MET A 90 -10.89 1.54 1.29
CA MET A 90 -10.09 2.44 2.13
C MET A 90 -10.78 2.75 3.45
N ARG A 91 -12.10 2.97 3.46
CA ARG A 91 -12.86 3.16 4.71
C ARG A 91 -12.79 1.92 5.60
N HIS A 92 -12.89 0.73 5.02
CA HIS A 92 -12.76 -0.52 5.75
C HIS A 92 -11.38 -0.71 6.37
N LEU A 93 -10.32 -0.42 5.60
CA LEU A 93 -8.93 -0.47 6.06
C LEU A 93 -8.68 0.50 7.23
N ILE A 94 -9.18 1.74 7.12
CA ILE A 94 -9.07 2.76 8.17
C ILE A 94 -9.81 2.32 9.45
N TYR A 95 -10.98 1.68 9.29
CA TYR A 95 -11.73 1.16 10.44
C TYR A 95 -10.93 0.07 11.17
N LEU A 96 -10.35 -0.88 10.43
CA LEU A 96 -9.54 -1.95 11.02
C LEU A 96 -8.26 -1.40 11.67
N SER A 97 -7.61 -0.40 11.07
CA SER A 97 -6.38 0.16 11.65
C SER A 97 -6.61 0.87 12.99
N ALA A 98 -7.79 1.46 13.19
CA ALA A 98 -8.19 2.11 14.44
C ALA A 98 -8.69 1.13 15.52
N GLU A 99 -9.03 -0.11 15.15
CA GLU A 99 -9.55 -1.09 16.08
C GLU A 99 -8.43 -1.66 16.99
N HIS A 100 -8.77 -1.85 18.28
CA HIS A 100 -7.89 -2.40 19.30
C HIS A 100 -8.56 -3.65 19.88
N PRO A 101 -8.37 -4.82 19.25
CA PRO A 101 -9.04 -6.05 19.66
C PRO A 101 -8.56 -6.51 21.04
N ARG A 102 -9.41 -7.29 21.72
CA ARG A 102 -9.00 -8.01 22.94
C ARG A 102 -7.99 -9.11 22.58
N PRO A 103 -7.13 -9.55 23.51
CA PRO A 103 -6.12 -10.58 23.24
C PRO A 103 -6.68 -11.85 22.59
N ASP A 104 -7.86 -12.31 23.04
CA ASP A 104 -8.50 -13.51 22.51
C ASP A 104 -8.99 -13.36 21.05
N ASP A 105 -9.26 -12.13 20.62
CA ASP A 105 -9.74 -11.80 19.27
C ASP A 105 -8.62 -11.25 18.36
N ALA A 106 -7.42 -11.05 18.90
CA ALA A 106 -6.34 -10.31 18.24
C ALA A 106 -5.89 -10.96 16.93
N LEU A 107 -5.72 -12.29 16.91
CA LEU A 107 -5.34 -13.02 15.71
C LEU A 107 -6.44 -12.98 14.64
N GLY A 108 -7.71 -13.09 15.06
CA GLY A 108 -8.85 -13.02 14.14
C GLY A 108 -9.01 -11.63 13.52
N HIS A 109 -8.77 -10.58 14.31
CA HIS A 109 -8.71 -9.20 13.82
C HIS A 109 -7.52 -9.01 12.87
N LEU A 110 -6.33 -9.49 13.22
CA LEU A 110 -5.12 -9.37 12.41
C LEU A 110 -5.30 -10.02 11.03
N ARG A 111 -5.94 -11.20 10.95
CA ARG A 111 -6.26 -11.85 9.67
C ARG A 111 -7.22 -11.03 8.81
N ARG A 112 -8.25 -10.42 9.41
CA ARG A 112 -9.16 -9.51 8.69
C ARG A 112 -8.41 -8.28 8.17
N PHE A 113 -7.48 -7.76 8.96
CA PHE A 113 -6.65 -6.64 8.57
C PHE A 113 -5.69 -6.99 7.42
N ALA A 114 -5.03 -8.15 7.49
CA ALA A 114 -4.18 -8.66 6.41
C ALA A 114 -4.95 -8.78 5.08
N LEU A 115 -6.18 -9.32 5.11
CA LEU A 115 -7.02 -9.45 3.92
C LEU A 115 -7.40 -8.08 3.34
N ALA A 116 -7.72 -7.10 4.19
CA ALA A 116 -8.00 -5.74 3.72
C ALA A 116 -6.77 -5.10 3.07
N ILE A 117 -5.56 -5.34 3.61
CA ILE A 117 -4.32 -4.87 2.99
C ILE A 117 -4.09 -5.53 1.63
N LEU A 118 -4.28 -6.85 1.50
CA LEU A 118 -4.16 -7.54 0.21
C LEU A 118 -5.08 -6.94 -0.85
N VAL A 119 -6.33 -6.66 -0.51
CA VAL A 119 -7.27 -6.00 -1.45
C VAL A 119 -6.73 -4.66 -1.95
N ILE A 120 -6.13 -3.85 -1.07
CA ILE A 120 -5.52 -2.59 -1.47
C ILE A 120 -4.29 -2.81 -2.35
N LEU A 121 -3.43 -3.78 -2.02
CA LEU A 121 -2.27 -4.12 -2.83
C LEU A 121 -2.65 -4.60 -4.23
N ASP A 122 -3.69 -5.43 -4.35
CA ASP A 122 -4.21 -5.90 -5.63
C ASP A 122 -4.70 -4.72 -6.50
N LEU A 123 -5.49 -3.81 -5.92
CA LEU A 123 -5.96 -2.60 -6.61
C LEU A 123 -4.80 -1.70 -7.07
N MET A 124 -3.76 -1.57 -6.25
CA MET A 124 -2.57 -0.80 -6.60
C MET A 124 -1.75 -1.48 -7.71
N GLY A 125 -1.63 -2.80 -7.67
CA GLY A 125 -0.96 -3.61 -8.69
C GLY A 125 -1.67 -3.51 -10.05
N ASP A 126 -3.00 -3.60 -10.05
CA ASP A 126 -3.83 -3.43 -11.26
C ASP A 126 -3.71 -2.01 -11.83
N ALA A 127 -3.56 -0.98 -10.99
CA ALA A 127 -3.40 0.41 -11.43
C ALA A 127 -1.98 0.75 -11.91
N ALA A 128 -0.98 -0.01 -11.46
CA ALA A 128 0.43 0.16 -11.81
C ALA A 128 0.90 -0.73 -12.98
N SER A 129 0.03 -1.60 -13.50
CA SER A 129 0.28 -2.45 -14.68
C SER A 129 -0.19 -1.80 -15.99
#